data_AF-A0A925A7N3-F1
#
_entry.id   AF-A0A925A7N3-F1
#
_cell.length_a   1.000
_cell.length_b   1.000
_cell.length_c   1.000
_cell.angle_alpha   90.00
_cell.angle_beta   90.00
_cell.angle_gamma   90.00
#
_symmetry.space_group_name_H-M   'P 1'
#
loop_
_entity.id
_entity.type
_entity.pdbx_description
1 polymer ?
#
loop_
_entity_poly.entity_id
_entity_poly.type
_entity_poly.pdbx_seq_one_letter_code
_entity_poly.pdbx_strand_id
1 'polypeptide(L)' 'GIVHTIGDLASALSRYSGGPEPVTTGEYRLGDVRHITASSERLKSELGWSSTVSFDEGMAEFANAPLRAAVAVAVA' A
#
# COMPACT_ATOMS: atom_id res chain seq x y z
N GLY A 1 1.78 -3.95 13.92
CA GLY A 1 1.31 -4.65 12.71
C GLY A 1 2.47 -5.43 12.13
N ILE A 2 2.33 -5.87 10.88
CA ILE A 2 3.42 -6.47 10.09
C ILE A 2 3.94 -5.36 9.16
N VAL A 3 5.27 -5.24 9.03
CA VAL A 3 5.90 -4.25 8.16
C VAL A 3 6.09 -4.86 6.77
N HIS A 4 5.75 -4.10 5.74
CA HIS A 4 5.96 -4.47 4.33
C HIS A 4 6.78 -3.39 3.63
N THR A 5 7.60 -3.81 2.69
CA THR A 5 8.39 -2.91 1.84
C THR A 5 7.58 -2.50 0.60
N ILE A 6 8.08 -1.48 -0.12
CA ILE A 6 7.54 -1.13 -1.44
C ILE A 6 7.74 -2.27 -2.44
N GLY A 7 8.78 -3.10 -2.28
CA GLY A 7 9.00 -4.29 -3.11
C GLY A 7 7.94 -5.37 -2.90
N ASP A 8 7.53 -5.61 -1.65
CA ASP A 8 6.45 -6.55 -1.33
C ASP A 8 5.13 -6.09 -1.94
N LEU A 9 4.82 -4.79 -1.83
CA LEU A 9 3.66 -4.15 -2.44
C LEU A 9 3.68 -4.31 -3.97
N ALA A 10 4.78 -3.97 -4.62
CA ALA A 10 4.91 -4.03 -6.08
C ALA A 10 4.77 -5.47 -6.60
N SER A 11 5.36 -6.44 -5.90
CA SER A 11 5.28 -7.86 -6.26
C SER A 11 3.85 -8.40 -6.11
N ALA A 12 3.17 -8.05 -5.02
CA ALA A 12 1.77 -8.44 -4.81
C ALA A 12 0.85 -7.84 -5.88
N LEU A 13 1.00 -6.56 -6.19
CA LEU A 13 0.21 -5.89 -7.23
C LEU A 13 0.46 -6.48 -8.62
N SER A 14 1.71 -6.76 -8.97
CA SER A 14 2.05 -7.42 -10.24
C SER A 14 1.31 -8.76 -10.37
N ARG A 15 1.39 -9.61 -9.34
CA ARG A 15 0.70 -10.90 -9.29
C ARG A 15 -0.81 -10.78 -9.48
N TYR A 16 -1.46 -9.90 -8.73
CA TYR A 16 -2.93 -9.78 -8.75
C TYR A 16 -3.47 -9.02 -9.97
N SER A 17 -2.65 -8.17 -10.59
CA SER A 17 -3.03 -7.43 -11.80
C SER A 17 -2.63 -8.14 -13.10
N GLY A 18 -1.93 -9.28 -13.02
CA GLY A 18 -1.32 -9.94 -14.19
C GLY A 18 -0.26 -9.07 -14.88
N GLY A 19 0.43 -8.22 -14.10
CA GLY A 19 1.44 -7.28 -14.58
C GLY A 19 2.82 -7.91 -14.72
N PRO A 20 3.80 -7.15 -15.24
CA PRO A 20 5.20 -7.58 -15.28
C PRO A 20 5.82 -7.61 -13.88
N GLU A 21 6.86 -8.42 -13.71
CA GLU A 21 7.67 -8.41 -12.48
C GLU A 21 8.26 -7.01 -12.21
N PRO A 22 8.26 -6.53 -10.96
CA PRO A 22 8.77 -5.22 -10.61
C PRO A 22 10.30 -5.14 -10.79
N VAL A 23 10.77 -3.99 -11.26
CA VAL A 23 12.20 -3.72 -11.46
C VAL A 23 12.68 -2.69 -10.45
N THR A 24 13.78 -2.98 -9.75
CA THR A 24 14.43 -2.01 -8.86
C THR A 24 15.41 -1.15 -9.65
N THR A 25 15.11 0.14 -9.80
CA THR A 25 15.96 1.08 -10.55
C THR A 25 17.11 1.67 -9.72
N GLY A 26 16.97 1.69 -8.40
CA GLY A 26 17.91 2.36 -7.49
C GLY A 26 17.70 3.88 -7.38
N GLU A 27 16.75 4.44 -8.11
CA GLU A 27 16.38 5.86 -8.00
C GLU A 27 15.58 6.13 -6.72
N TYR A 28 15.75 7.34 -6.17
CA TYR A 28 15.04 7.79 -4.98
C TYR A 28 14.91 9.31 -4.98
N ARG A 29 13.98 9.82 -4.17
CA ARG A 29 13.81 11.26 -3.97
C ARG A 29 14.44 11.68 -2.64
N LEU A 30 15.08 12.84 -2.64
CA LEU A 30 15.54 13.45 -1.40
C LEU A 30 14.31 13.92 -0.60
N GLY A 31 14.24 13.49 0.65
CA GLY A 31 13.14 13.81 1.56
C GLY A 31 12.11 12.69 1.75
N ASP A 32 12.13 11.64 0.92
CA ASP A 32 11.26 10.49 1.13
C ASP A 32 11.66 9.75 2.42
N VAL A 33 10.67 9.48 3.29
CA VAL A 33 10.88 8.70 4.51
C VAL A 33 11.08 7.23 4.15
N ARG A 34 12.21 6.65 4.55
CA ARG A 34 12.55 5.27 4.22
C ARG A 34 11.65 4.23 4.89
N HIS A 35 11.28 4.47 6.14
CA HIS A 35 10.40 3.58 6.91
C HIS A 35 9.44 4.43 7.73
N ILE A 36 8.14 4.22 7.54
CA ILE A 36 7.09 4.83 8.34
C ILE A 36 6.17 3.74 8.87
N THR A 37 5.97 3.72 10.18
CA THR A 37 5.05 2.81 10.85
C THR A 37 4.31 3.54 11.95
N ALA A 38 3.11 3.09 12.29
CA ALA A 38 2.35 3.59 13.43
C ALA A 38 2.19 2.48 14.47
N SER A 39 2.35 2.83 15.75
CA SER A 39 1.98 1.91 16.83
C SER A 39 0.46 1.76 16.86
N SER A 40 -0.01 0.51 16.83
CA SER A 40 -1.43 0.17 17.01
C SER A 40 -1.78 -0.14 18.47
N GLU A 41 -0.84 0.04 19.40
CA GLU A 41 -1.01 -0.35 20.81
C GLU A 41 -2.22 0.33 21.44
N ARG A 42 -2.36 1.64 21.25
CA ARG A 42 -3.45 2.42 21.83
C ARG A 42 -4.83 2.05 21.27
N LEU A 43 -4.89 1.74 19.96
CA LEU A 43 -6.11 1.21 19.32
C LEU A 43 -6.51 -0.14 19.93
N LYS A 44 -5.54 -1.02 20.20
CA LYS A 44 -5.78 -2.31 20.83
C LYS A 44 -6.26 -2.17 22.27
N SER A 45 -5.59 -1.33 23.07
CA SER A 45 -5.87 -1.20 24.50
C SER A 45 -7.19 -0.47 24.77
N GLU A 46 -7.49 0.59 24.01
CA GLU A 46 -8.66 1.43 24.29
C GLU A 46 -9.92 0.94 23.57
N LEU A 47 -9.78 0.29 22.39
CA LEU A 47 -10.92 -0.09 21.55
C LEU A 47 -11.04 -1.60 21.33
N GLY A 48 -10.11 -2.41 21.83
CA GLY A 48 -10.06 -3.84 21.53
C GLY A 48 -9.82 -4.14 20.04
N TRP A 49 -9.34 -3.15 19.29
CA TRP A 49 -9.23 -3.23 17.83
C TRP A 49 -8.09 -4.15 17.39
N SER A 50 -8.30 -4.90 16.31
CA SER A 50 -7.25 -5.60 15.58
C SER A 50 -7.53 -5.56 14.07
N SER A 51 -6.47 -5.64 13.25
CA SER A 51 -6.60 -5.74 11.80
C SER A 51 -7.21 -7.09 11.41
N THR A 52 -8.29 -7.08 10.66
CA THR A 52 -9.00 -8.29 10.20
C THR A 52 -8.68 -8.69 8.77
N VAL A 53 -8.06 -7.79 8.00
CA VAL A 53 -7.66 -8.02 6.60
C VAL A 53 -6.17 -8.25 6.56
N SER A 54 -5.74 -9.36 5.97
CA SER A 54 -4.32 -9.64 5.74
C SER A 54 -3.76 -8.76 4.62
N PHE A 55 -2.43 -8.66 4.55
CA PHE A 55 -1.78 -7.93 3.45
C PHE A 55 -2.16 -8.51 2.08
N ASP A 56 -2.13 -9.84 1.94
CA ASP A 56 -2.39 -10.52 0.67
C ASP A 56 -3.85 -10.35 0.20
N GLU A 57 -4.83 -10.55 1.09
CA GLU A 57 -6.25 -10.29 0.79
C GLU A 57 -6.50 -8.83 0.40
N GLY A 58 -5.93 -7.89 1.16
CA GLY A 58 -6.07 -6.46 0.89
C GLY A 58 -5.46 -6.07 -0.47
N MET A 59 -4.33 -6.69 -0.85
CA MET A 59 -3.71 -6.44 -2.16
C MET A 59 -4.51 -7.05 -3.31
N ALA A 60 -5.11 -8.23 -3.13
CA ALA A 60 -5.97 -8.85 -4.13
C ALA A 60 -7.22 -8.00 -4.42
N GLU A 61 -7.87 -7.48 -3.36
CA GLU A 61 -9.00 -6.55 -3.50
C GLU A 61 -8.55 -5.25 -4.17
N PHE A 62 -7.47 -4.64 -3.66
CA PHE A 62 -7.01 -3.34 -4.12
C PHE A 62 -6.60 -3.33 -5.59
N ALA A 63 -5.95 -4.39 -6.09
CA ALA A 63 -5.55 -4.51 -7.49
C ALA A 63 -6.73 -4.44 -8.47
N ASN A 64 -7.94 -4.81 -8.02
CA ASN A 64 -9.13 -4.89 -8.85
C ASN A 64 -10.18 -3.81 -8.50
N ALA A 65 -9.91 -2.99 -7.49
CA ALA A 65 -10.83 -1.96 -7.04
C ALA A 65 -10.98 -0.85 -8.10
N PRO A 66 -12.20 -0.33 -8.34
CA PRO A 66 -12.39 0.76 -9.30
C PRO A 66 -11.66 2.02 -8.84
N LEU A 67 -10.97 2.68 -9.76
CA LEU A 67 -10.35 3.98 -9.49
C LEU A 67 -11.43 5.03 -9.21
N ARG A 68 -11.18 5.90 -8.24
CA ARG A 68 -12.01 7.09 -8.02
C ARG A 68 -11.90 8.01 -9.24
N ALA A 69 -12.98 8.74 -9.54
CA ALA A 69 -12.96 9.73 -10.60
C ALA A 69 -11.82 10.74 -10.37
N ALA A 70 -11.03 11.01 -11.42
CA ALA A 70 -10.00 12.02 -11.36
C ALA A 70 -10.66 13.39 -11.10
N VAL A 71 -10.02 14.20 -10.24
CA VAL A 71 -10.40 15.61 -10.14
C VAL A 71 -9.94 16.28 -11.43
N ALA A 72 -10.89 16.59 -12.32
CA ALA A 72 -10.59 17.37 -13.52
C ALA A 72 -10.14 18.76 -13.07
N VAL A 73 -8.87 19.08 -13.32
CA VAL A 73 -8.40 20.46 -13.23
C VAL A 73 -8.90 21.16 -14.49
N ALA A 74 -9.85 22.09 -14.32
CA ALA A 74 -10.23 22.98 -15.40
C ALA A 74 -8.99 23.82 -15.75
N VAL A 75 -8.49 23.64 -16.98
CA VAL A 75 -7.48 24.55 -17.53
C VAL A 75 -8.24 25.82 -17.93
N ALA A 76 -7.96 26.92 -17.24
CA ALA A 76 -8.42 28.26 -17.63
C ALA A 76 -7.58 28.81 -18.79
#